data_AF-A0A6G8CNB8-F1
#
_entry.id   AF-A0A6G8CNB8-F1
#
_cell.length_a   1.000
_cell.length_b   1.000
_cell.length_c   1.000
_cell.angle_alpha   90.00
_cell.angle_beta   90.00
_cell.angle_gamma   90.00
#
_symmetry.space_group_name_H-M   'P 1'
#
loop_
_entity.id
_entity.type
_entity.pdbx_description
1 polymer ?
#
loop_
_entity_poly.entity_id
_entity_poly.type
_entity_poly.pdbx_seq_one_letter_code
_entity_poly.pdbx_strand_id
1 'polypeptide(L)'
;MSLRQEFVMLALAESANVRELCRRFGISPKTGYKWLARFRSSGCDRASLVDHSRRPLSSPRLSPAHVQDAVVQLRQQHPTWGRTQALARAAGCPPTVRCAQRRHAHPA
;
A
#
# COMPACT_ATOMS: atom_id res chain seq x y z
N MET A 1 11.12 11.99 16.88
CA MET A 1 11.86 11.77 15.62
C MET A 1 11.71 10.32 15.23
N SER A 2 11.39 10.01 13.97
CA SER A 2 11.30 8.61 13.54
C SER A 2 12.70 8.04 13.27
N LEU A 3 12.91 6.76 13.53
CA LEU A 3 14.19 6.05 13.28
C LEU A 3 14.72 6.27 11.85
N ARG A 4 13.82 6.47 10.88
CA ARG A 4 14.16 6.73 9.48
C ARG A 4 14.75 8.13 9.26
N GLN A 5 14.17 9.13 9.92
CA GLN A 5 14.65 10.51 9.84
C GLN A 5 16.04 10.62 10.45
N GLU A 6 16.26 10.00 11.61
CA GLU A 6 17.56 9.97 12.28
C GLU A 6 18.63 9.30 11.41
N PHE A 7 18.31 8.13 10.83
CA PHE A 7 19.19 7.44 9.90
C PHE A 7 19.59 8.33 8.71
N VAL A 8 18.64 9.02 8.08
CA VAL A 8 18.92 9.86 6.91
C VAL A 8 19.73 11.09 7.29
N MET A 9 19.44 11.74 8.41
CA MET A 9 20.21 12.88 8.90
C MET A 9 21.68 12.51 9.13
N LEU A 10 21.93 11.35 9.74
CA LEU A 10 23.29 10.83 9.92
C LEU A 10 23.96 10.43 8.61
N ALA A 11 23.20 9.87 7.67
CA ALA A 11 23.71 9.45 6.36
C ALA A 11 23.97 10.61 5.38
N LEU A 12 23.50 11.83 5.67
CA LEU A 12 23.80 13.04 4.88
C LEU A 12 25.15 13.66 5.24
N ALA A 13 25.72 13.32 6.40
CA ALA A 13 27.05 13.79 6.76
C ALA A 13 28.07 13.27 5.73
N GLU A 14 28.94 14.15 5.25
CA GLU A 14 29.87 13.93 4.12
C GLU A 14 30.81 12.71 4.32
N SER A 15 31.07 12.33 5.56
CA SER A 15 31.93 11.20 5.95
C SER A 15 31.17 9.95 6.40
N ALA A 16 29.84 9.92 6.27
CA ALA A 16 29.04 8.83 6.82
C ALA A 16 29.14 7.54 6.00
N ASN A 17 29.63 6.48 6.64
CA ASN A 17 29.59 5.15 6.05
C ASN A 17 28.19 4.53 6.20
N VAL A 18 27.38 4.66 5.13
CA VAL A 18 26.00 4.15 5.09
C VAL A 18 25.91 2.66 5.46
N ARG A 19 26.90 1.83 5.10
CA ARG A 19 26.90 0.40 5.46
C ARG A 19 27.08 0.18 6.96
N GLU A 20 27.96 0.94 7.58
CA GLU A 20 28.17 0.86 9.02
C GLU A 20 26.95 1.38 9.79
N LEU A 21 26.38 2.49 9.31
CA LEU A 21 25.14 3.03 9.86
C LEU A 21 23.99 2.00 9.78
N CYS A 22 23.86 1.31 8.65
CA CYS A 22 22.89 0.22 8.48
C CYS A 22 23.08 -0.88 9.54
N ARG A 23 24.33 -1.26 9.86
CA ARG A 23 24.61 -2.26 10.91
C ARG A 23 24.23 -1.76 12.30
N ARG A 24 24.58 -0.51 12.63
CA ARG A 24 24.26 0.12 13.93
C ARG A 24 22.75 0.25 14.16
N PHE A 25 22.01 0.59 13.10
CA PHE A 25 20.55 0.75 13.16
C PHE A 25 19.77 -0.57 12.92
N GLY A 26 20.44 -1.68 12.63
CA GLY A 26 19.78 -2.96 12.31
C GLY A 26 18.98 -2.94 11.00
N ILE A 27 19.34 -2.07 10.07
CA ILE A 27 18.64 -1.89 8.80
C ILE A 27 19.40 -2.64 7.70
N SER A 28 18.68 -3.32 6.80
CA SER A 28 19.31 -3.87 5.59
C SER A 28 19.87 -2.74 4.72
N PRO A 29 21.09 -2.86 4.15
CA PRO A 29 21.66 -1.87 3.24
C PRO A 29 20.71 -1.48 2.11
N LYS A 30 19.94 -2.43 1.58
CA LYS A 30 18.93 -2.19 0.53
C LYS A 30 17.87 -1.17 0.96
N THR A 31 17.42 -1.23 2.20
CA THR A 31 16.44 -0.31 2.77
C THR A 31 17.06 1.06 3.01
N GLY A 32 18.29 1.10 3.54
CA GLY A 32 19.03 2.34 3.77
C GLY A 32 19.25 3.15 2.49
N TYR A 33 19.77 2.50 1.43
CA TYR A 33 19.96 3.16 0.13
C TYR A 33 18.63 3.62 -0.49
N LYS A 34 17.55 2.86 -0.30
CA LYS A 34 16.23 3.26 -0.78
C LYS A 34 15.71 4.53 -0.10
N TRP A 35 15.91 4.67 1.22
CA TRP A 35 15.53 5.89 1.94
C TRP A 35 16.35 7.10 1.50
N LEU A 36 17.66 6.93 1.34
CA LEU A 36 18.55 7.98 0.81
C LEU A 36 18.14 8.44 -0.58
N ALA A 37 17.92 7.50 -1.50
CA ALA A 37 17.48 7.83 -2.86
C ALA A 37 16.16 8.61 -2.86
N ARG A 38 15.17 8.16 -2.08
CA ARG A 38 13.87 8.84 -1.94
C ARG A 38 14.02 10.25 -1.38
N PHE A 39 14.79 10.39 -0.31
CA PHE A 39 15.01 11.68 0.35
C PHE A 39 15.69 12.70 -0.58
N ARG A 40 16.67 12.24 -1.38
CA ARG A 40 17.32 13.08 -2.40
C ARG A 40 16.36 13.45 -3.52
N SER A 41 15.56 12.51 -4.01
CA SER A 41 14.57 12.77 -5.07
C SER A 41 13.41 13.67 -4.64
N SER A 42 13.11 13.76 -3.34
CA SER A 42 12.06 14.62 -2.78
C SER A 42 12.57 15.99 -2.31
N GLY A 43 13.78 16.39 -2.67
CA GLY A 43 14.35 17.69 -2.27
C GLY A 43 14.63 17.82 -0.77
N CYS A 44 15.07 16.73 -0.13
CA CYS A 44 15.36 16.68 1.31
C CYS A 44 14.14 16.85 2.23
N ASP A 45 12.93 16.56 1.72
CA ASP A 45 11.72 16.52 2.53
C ASP A 45 11.68 15.28 3.44
N ARG A 46 11.45 15.51 4.74
CA ARG A 46 11.29 14.47 5.77
C ARG A 46 9.98 13.69 5.61
N ALA A 47 8.96 14.24 4.94
CA ALA A 47 7.70 13.53 4.69
C ALA A 47 7.87 12.35 3.73
N SER A 48 8.89 12.38 2.86
CA SER A 48 9.23 11.28 1.93
C SER A 48 9.64 9.97 2.62
N LEU A 49 10.02 10.05 3.91
CA LEU A 49 10.45 8.90 4.71
C LEU A 49 9.30 8.23 5.46
N VAL A 50 8.09 8.81 5.38
CA VAL A 50 6.88 8.21 5.93
C VAL A 50 6.52 6.96 5.13
N ASP A 51 5.85 6.00 5.77
CA ASP A 51 5.38 4.82 5.05
C ASP A 51 4.37 5.22 3.98
N HIS A 52 4.79 5.12 2.73
CA HIS A 52 3.89 5.18 1.60
C HIS A 52 3.01 3.92 1.59
N SER A 53 1.77 4.10 1.13
CA SER A 53 0.87 2.98 0.90
C SER A 53 1.56 1.91 0.07
N ARG A 54 1.56 0.67 0.58
CA ARG A 54 2.02 -0.52 -0.16
C ARG A 54 1.00 -0.96 -1.23
N ARG A 55 -0.09 -0.20 -1.39
CA ARG A 55 -1.14 -0.49 -2.36
C ARG A 55 -0.60 -0.24 -3.78
N PRO A 56 -0.69 -1.22 -4.69
CA PRO A 56 -0.39 -0.96 -6.10
C PRO A 56 -1.36 0.10 -6.66
N LEU A 57 -0.82 1.05 -7.42
CA LEU A 57 -1.58 2.15 -8.02
C LEU A 57 -2.60 1.67 -9.05
N SER A 58 -2.25 0.62 -9.81
CA SER A 58 -3.13 0.00 -10.81
C SER A 58 -3.14 -1.52 -10.64
N SER A 59 -4.31 -2.10 -10.84
CA SER A 59 -4.51 -3.55 -10.89
C SER A 59 -5.36 -3.86 -12.12
N PRO A 60 -4.86 -4.60 -13.11
CA PRO A 60 -5.61 -4.91 -14.34
C PRO A 60 -6.87 -5.76 -14.10
N ARG A 61 -6.99 -6.39 -12.92
CA ARG A 61 -8.20 -7.13 -12.48
C ARG A 61 -9.12 -6.32 -11.56
N LEU A 62 -8.98 -4.99 -11.52
CA LEU A 62 -9.85 -4.15 -10.71
C LEU A 62 -11.23 -4.09 -11.37
N SER A 63 -12.27 -4.49 -10.63
CA SER A 63 -13.65 -4.35 -11.11
C SER A 63 -13.98 -2.87 -11.31
N PRO A 64 -14.76 -2.50 -12.33
CA PRO A 64 -15.20 -1.12 -12.52
C PRO A 64 -15.87 -0.55 -11.27
N ALA A 65 -15.75 0.75 -11.04
CA ALA A 65 -16.29 1.42 -9.84
C ALA A 65 -17.79 1.14 -9.63
N HIS A 66 -18.58 1.18 -10.71
CA HIS A 66 -20.03 0.92 -10.65
C HIS A 66 -20.39 -0.48 -10.11
N VAL A 67 -19.57 -1.51 -10.38
CA VAL A 67 -19.78 -2.86 -9.84
C VAL A 67 -19.46 -2.88 -8.35
N GLN A 68 -18.42 -2.16 -7.92
CA GLN A 68 -18.06 -2.09 -6.50
C GLN A 68 -19.16 -1.41 -5.68
N ASP A 69 -19.70 -0.30 -6.19
CA ASP A 69 -20.77 0.45 -5.53
C ASP A 69 -22.06 -0.39 -5.44
N ALA A 70 -22.43 -1.08 -6.51
CA ALA A 70 -23.57 -2.00 -6.52
C ALA A 70 -23.41 -3.15 -5.49
N VAL A 71 -22.21 -3.72 -5.35
CA VAL A 71 -21.94 -4.75 -4.33
C VAL A 71 -22.07 -4.19 -2.91
N VAL A 72 -21.59 -2.97 -2.66
CA VAL A 72 -21.70 -2.33 -1.35
C VAL A 72 -23.15 -2.07 -1.00
N GLN A 73 -23.93 -1.51 -1.92
CA GLN A 73 -25.37 -1.27 -1.72
C GLN A 73 -26.14 -2.58 -1.48
N LEU A 74 -25.88 -3.62 -2.27
CA LEU A 74 -26.51 -4.93 -2.08
C LEU A 74 -26.14 -5.58 -0.74
N ARG A 75 -24.91 -5.40 -0.25
CA ARG A 75 -24.50 -5.89 1.08
C ARG A 75 -25.17 -5.12 2.22
N GLN A 76 -25.44 -3.83 2.03
CA GLN A 76 -26.18 -3.03 3.01
C GLN A 76 -27.65 -3.43 3.05
N GLN A 77 -28.26 -3.67 1.88
CA GLN A 77 -29.66 -4.09 1.76
C GLN A 77 -29.89 -5.55 2.19
N HIS A 78 -28.88 -6.41 2.01
CA HIS A 78 -28.98 -7.83 2.34
C HIS A 78 -27.75 -8.32 3.14
N PRO A 79 -27.73 -8.10 4.48
CA PRO A 79 -26.61 -8.49 5.34
C PRO A 79 -26.35 -10.01 5.40
N THR A 80 -27.38 -10.83 5.14
CA THR A 80 -27.29 -12.29 5.12
C THR A 80 -26.71 -12.85 3.83
N TRP A 81 -26.56 -12.03 2.78
CA TRP A 81 -26.05 -12.50 1.50
C TRP A 81 -24.55 -12.74 1.58
N GLY A 82 -24.16 -13.97 1.23
CA GLY A 82 -22.76 -14.31 1.04
C GLY A 82 -22.16 -13.48 -0.10
N ARG A 83 -20.86 -13.18 0.00
CA ARG A 83 -20.10 -12.40 -0.98
C ARG A 83 -20.37 -12.79 -2.45
N THR A 84 -20.44 -14.09 -2.73
CA THR A 84 -20.66 -14.61 -4.09
C THR A 84 -22.02 -14.20 -4.66
N GLN A 85 -23.06 -14.14 -3.82
CA GLN A 85 -24.41 -13.79 -4.22
C GLN A 85 -24.54 -12.29 -4.53
N ALA A 86 -23.98 -11.43 -3.67
CA ALA A 86 -23.95 -9.99 -3.92
C ALA A 86 -23.18 -9.64 -5.20
N LEU A 87 -22.05 -10.31 -5.46
CA LEU A 87 -21.25 -10.10 -6.68
C LEU A 87 -21.98 -10.55 -7.95
N ALA A 88 -22.62 -11.73 -7.93
CA ALA A 88 -23.34 -12.22 -9.10
C ALA A 88 -24.48 -11.27 -9.51
N ARG A 89 -25.17 -10.69 -8.52
CA ARG A 89 -26.25 -9.72 -8.73
C ARG A 89 -25.72 -8.36 -9.22
N ALA A 90 -24.59 -7.89 -8.69
CA ALA A 90 -23.99 -6.63 -9.12
C ALA A 90 -23.36 -6.70 -10.52
N ALA A 91 -22.78 -7.84 -10.90
CA ALA A 91 -22.08 -8.02 -12.18
C ALA A 91 -22.99 -8.53 -13.32
N GLY A 92 -24.26 -8.86 -13.04
CA GLY A 92 -25.19 -9.40 -14.04
C GLY A 92 -24.80 -10.77 -14.62
N CYS A 93 -23.84 -11.47 -14.02
CA CYS A 93 -23.28 -12.74 -14.49
C CYS A 93 -23.38 -13.82 -13.41
N PRO A 94 -23.62 -15.10 -13.78
CA PRO A 94 -23.75 -16.19 -12.83
C PRO A 94 -22.45 -16.44 -12.02
N PRO A 95 -22.56 -16.99 -10.80
CA PRO A 95 -21.49 -17.02 -9.80
C PRO A 95 -20.29 -17.94 -10.11
N THR A 96 -20.22 -18.53 -11.31
CA THR A 96 -19.16 -19.48 -11.71
C THR A 96 -17.85 -18.81 -12.13
N VAL A 97 -17.81 -17.48 -12.32
CA VAL A 97 -16.57 -16.80 -12.72
C VAL A 97 -15.79 -16.33 -11.48
N ARG A 98 -14.79 -17.14 -11.10
CA ARG A 98 -13.79 -16.94 -10.03
C ARG A 98 -12.83 -15.76 -10.32
N CYS A 99 -13.31 -14.65 -10.89
CA CYS A 99 -12.49 -13.47 -11.18
C CYS A 99 -12.75 -12.32 -10.20
N ALA A 100 -13.89 -12.31 -9.53
CA ALA A 100 -14.29 -11.22 -8.64
C ALA A 100 -13.77 -11.43 -7.22
N GLN A 101 -12.45 -11.37 -7.04
CA GLN A 101 -11.90 -11.11 -5.72
C GLN A 101 -10.47 -10.60 -5.76
N ARG A 102 -10.31 -9.37 -5.27
CA ARG A 102 -9.45 -9.06 -4.11
C ARG A 102 -9.69 -7.60 -3.69
N ARG A 103 -10.02 -7.41 -2.39
CA ARG A 103 -9.86 -6.19 -1.55
C ARG A 103 -11.07 -5.27 -1.37
N HIS A 104 -11.92 -5.59 -0.39
CA HIS A 104 -12.38 -4.58 0.57
C HIS A 104 -11.92 -5.04 1.96
N ALA A 105 -10.94 -4.34 2.54
CA ALA A 105 -10.67 -4.37 3.97
C ALA A 105 -11.05 -2.97 4.47
N HIS A 106 -11.90 -2.94 5.50
CA HIS A 106 -12.40 -1.75 6.17
C HIS A 106 -11.26 -0.83 6.67
N PRO A 107 -11.47 0.50 6.74
CA PRO A 107 -10.59 1.38 7.48
C PRO A 107 -10.87 1.24 8.98
N ALA A 108 -9.80 1.12 9.78
CA ALA A 108 -9.76 1.41 11.20
C ALA A 108 -8.61 2.39 11.43
#